data_AF-A0A957DTH2-F1
#
_entry.id   AF-A0A957DTH2-F1
#
_cell.length_a   1.000
_cell.length_b   1.000
_cell.length_c   1.000
_cell.angle_alpha   90.00
_cell.angle_beta   90.00
_cell.angle_gamma   90.00
#
_symmetry.space_group_name_H-M   'P 1'
#
loop_
_entity.id
_entity.type
_entity.pdbx_description
1 polymer ?
#
loop_
_entity_poly.entity_id
_entity_poly.type
_entity_poly.pdbx_seq_one_letter_code
_entity_poly.pdbx_strand_id
1 'polypeptide(L)'
;MTTLPQNLQPLSMSQLLDRAIRLYRNNFLIFVGIVALAQIPATAVNMIGLWLAPAPEATFSPAATLTEMWLEIAESSGYGSNPWVWLGRLVTLLLVQLATAAMTKAVAENYLGRKIGLLDAYRKIGRSGFTLLLATFIGILFVLFLAIWWVIVPCLGWLTGLGMIFFFVLVVLPLVAPVVVLEQRSAAEALQRAWNLARRRLWWLV
;
A
#
# COMPACT_ATOMS: atom_id res chain seq x y z
N MET A 1 34.89 -16.06 -21.66
CA MET A 1 34.02 -16.13 -20.48
C MET A 1 33.50 -14.74 -20.19
N THR A 2 32.28 -14.43 -20.63
CA THR A 2 31.61 -13.16 -20.34
C THR A 2 31.15 -13.19 -18.88
N THR A 3 31.68 -12.29 -18.06
CA THR A 3 31.30 -12.17 -16.65
C THR A 3 29.84 -11.75 -16.57
N LEU A 4 28.97 -12.65 -16.11
CA LEU A 4 27.59 -12.28 -15.76
C LEU A 4 27.67 -11.14 -14.74
N PRO A 5 26.86 -10.07 -14.88
CA PRO A 5 26.90 -8.96 -13.93
C PRO A 5 26.68 -9.51 -12.51
N GLN A 6 27.56 -9.16 -11.58
CA GLN A 6 27.60 -9.61 -10.18
C GLN A 6 26.30 -9.36 -9.37
N ASN A 7 25.26 -8.78 -9.98
CA ASN A 7 24.03 -8.35 -9.34
C ASN A 7 22.90 -9.39 -9.32
N LEU A 8 23.04 -10.53 -10.01
CA LEU A 8 21.99 -11.56 -10.10
C LEU A 8 22.40 -12.91 -9.50
N GLN A 9 23.30 -12.90 -8.51
CA GLN A 9 23.64 -14.11 -7.77
C GLN A 9 22.59 -14.43 -6.70
N PRO A 10 22.31 -15.72 -6.41
CA PRO A 10 21.47 -16.10 -5.29
C PRO A 10 22.10 -15.61 -3.99
N LEU A 11 21.42 -14.70 -3.30
CA LEU A 11 21.87 -14.12 -2.03
C LEU A 11 21.32 -14.95 -0.87
N SER A 12 22.19 -15.30 0.07
CA SER A 12 21.76 -15.83 1.36
C SER A 12 21.02 -14.76 2.19
N MET A 13 20.23 -15.17 3.17
CA MET A 13 19.43 -14.24 4.00
C MET A 13 20.31 -13.15 4.68
N SER A 14 21.50 -13.52 5.16
CA SER A 14 22.45 -12.58 5.77
C SER A 14 22.98 -11.57 4.75
N GLN A 15 23.30 -12.02 3.54
CA GLN A 15 23.76 -11.15 2.46
C GLN A 15 22.65 -10.21 1.96
N LEU A 16 21.39 -10.66 1.93
CA LEU A 16 20.24 -9.80 1.63
C LEU A 16 20.10 -8.69 2.65
N LEU A 17 20.17 -9.01 3.95
CA LEU A 17 20.04 -8.03 5.02
C LEU A 17 21.20 -7.01 4.97
N ASP A 18 22.44 -7.49 4.87
CA ASP A 18 23.62 -6.64 4.84
C ASP A 18 23.61 -5.71 3.60
N ARG A 19 23.15 -6.23 2.45
CA ARG A 19 23.00 -5.43 1.23
C ARG A 19 21.85 -4.42 1.33
N ALA A 20 20.72 -4.80 1.93
CA ALA A 20 19.60 -3.89 2.17
C ALA A 20 19.99 -2.74 3.13
N ILE A 21 20.73 -3.04 4.20
CA ILE A 21 21.25 -2.03 5.14
C ILE A 21 22.21 -1.07 4.44
N ARG A 22 23.15 -1.58 3.65
CA ARG A 22 24.08 -0.74 2.87
C ARG A 22 23.34 0.15 1.86
N LEU A 23 22.35 -0.40 1.16
CA LEU A 23 21.52 0.33 0.22
C LEU A 23 20.76 1.48 0.93
N TYR A 24 20.14 1.17 2.06
CA TYR A 24 19.41 2.14 2.87
C TYR A 24 20.32 3.25 3.38
N ARG A 25 21.48 2.90 3.95
CA ARG A 25 22.42 3.89 4.51
C ARG A 25 23.00 4.81 3.44
N ASN A 26 23.32 4.28 2.26
CA ASN A 26 23.91 5.07 1.17
C ASN A 26 22.91 6.02 0.50
N ASN A 27 21.60 5.73 0.55
CA ASN A 27 20.55 6.51 -0.13
C ASN A 27 19.48 7.02 0.84
N PHE A 28 19.80 7.08 2.13
CA PHE A 28 18.84 7.39 3.20
C PHE A 28 18.07 8.68 2.92
N LEU A 29 18.77 9.75 2.55
CA LEU A 29 18.16 11.05 2.25
C LEU A 29 17.21 11.00 1.05
N ILE A 30 17.53 10.22 0.02
CA ILE A 30 16.67 10.09 -1.15
C ILE A 30 15.41 9.32 -0.78
N PHE A 31 15.53 8.22 -0.05
CA PHE A 31 14.38 7.42 0.38
C PHE A 31 13.48 8.18 1.35
N VAL A 32 14.06 8.84 2.36
CA VAL A 32 13.32 9.70 3.28
C VAL A 32 12.68 10.86 2.53
N GLY A 33 13.38 11.48 1.59
CA GLY A 33 12.84 12.55 0.77
C GLY A 33 11.63 12.10 -0.06
N ILE A 34 11.68 10.90 -0.67
CA ILE A 34 10.55 10.35 -1.45
C ILE A 34 9.33 10.20 -0.55
N VAL A 35 9.50 9.61 0.63
CA VAL A 35 8.39 9.42 1.58
C VAL A 35 7.88 10.75 2.11
N ALA A 36 8.77 11.65 2.52
CA ALA A 36 8.42 12.96 3.07
C ALA A 36 7.66 13.82 2.06
N LEU A 37 8.06 13.80 0.79
CA LEU A 37 7.39 14.55 -0.27
C LEU A 37 5.93 14.11 -0.48
N ALA A 38 5.61 12.85 -0.22
CA ALA A 38 4.22 12.36 -0.26
C ALA A 38 3.49 12.51 1.07
N GLN A 39 4.15 12.21 2.19
CA GLN A 39 3.52 12.19 3.50
C GLN A 39 3.23 13.61 4.02
N ILE A 40 4.13 14.58 3.83
CA ILE A 40 3.92 15.94 4.35
C ILE A 40 2.66 16.59 3.73
N PRO A 41 2.45 16.57 2.40
CA PRO A 41 1.21 17.08 1.84
C PRO A 41 0.00 16.25 2.24
N ALA A 42 0.14 14.92 2.35
CA ALA A 42 -0.96 14.06 2.79
C ALA A 42 -1.41 14.42 4.21
N THR A 43 -0.48 14.54 5.17
CA THR A 43 -0.81 14.90 6.55
C THR A 43 -1.39 16.30 6.63
N ALA A 44 -0.85 17.26 5.88
CA ALA A 44 -1.40 18.61 5.81
C ALA A 44 -2.86 18.62 5.34
N VAL A 45 -3.19 17.87 4.28
CA VAL A 45 -4.57 17.77 3.78
C VAL A 45 -5.49 17.07 4.80
N ASN A 46 -5.03 16.01 5.48
CA ASN A 46 -5.85 15.38 6.54
C ASN A 46 -6.07 16.33 7.72
N MET A 47 -5.06 17.08 8.14
CA MET A 47 -5.21 18.08 9.20
C MET A 47 -6.23 19.13 8.78
N ILE A 48 -6.09 19.72 7.59
CA ILE A 48 -7.06 20.70 7.09
C ILE A 48 -8.48 20.09 7.06
N GLY A 49 -8.63 18.85 6.61
CA GLY A 49 -9.92 18.15 6.61
C GLY A 49 -10.51 17.98 8.01
N LEU A 50 -9.68 17.76 9.03
CA LEU A 50 -10.10 17.68 10.42
C LEU A 50 -10.44 19.06 11.02
N TRP A 51 -9.68 20.10 10.68
CA TRP A 51 -9.95 21.49 11.10
C TRP A 51 -11.24 22.04 10.50
N LEU A 52 -11.58 21.63 9.26
CA LEU A 52 -12.82 21.98 8.59
C LEU A 52 -13.99 21.07 8.97
N ALA A 53 -13.73 20.03 9.77
CA ALA A 53 -14.79 19.15 10.25
C ALA A 53 -15.62 19.85 11.32
N PRO A 54 -16.96 19.72 11.28
CA PRO A 54 -17.77 20.13 12.41
C PRO A 54 -17.30 19.36 13.65
N ALA A 55 -17.09 20.08 14.76
CA ALA A 55 -16.70 19.47 16.01
C ALA A 55 -17.80 18.51 16.45
N PRO A 56 -17.50 17.21 16.67
CA PRO A 56 -18.50 16.29 17.17
C PRO A 56 -18.89 16.72 18.58
N GLU A 57 -20.16 17.05 18.78
CA GLU A 57 -20.72 17.22 20.11
C GLU A 57 -20.79 15.82 20.75
N ALA A 58 -19.75 15.46 21.51
CA ALA A 58 -19.69 14.19 22.22
C ALA A 58 -20.83 14.15 23.25
N THR A 59 -21.92 13.50 22.87
CA THR A 59 -23.15 13.47 23.67
C THR A 59 -23.20 12.12 24.35
N PHE A 60 -22.67 12.02 25.57
CA PHE A 60 -22.72 10.78 26.33
C PHE A 60 -24.18 10.46 26.72
N SER A 61 -24.81 9.58 25.94
CA SER A 61 -26.14 9.03 26.26
C SER A 61 -26.00 7.65 26.89
N PRO A 62 -26.35 7.47 28.18
CA PRO A 62 -26.35 6.16 28.82
C PRO A 62 -27.42 5.20 28.26
N ALA A 63 -28.29 5.68 27.38
CA ALA A 63 -29.30 4.89 26.67
C ALA A 63 -28.92 4.61 25.21
N ALA A 64 -27.72 4.96 24.77
CA ALA A 64 -27.28 4.75 23.38
C ALA A 64 -27.33 3.26 23.00
N THR A 65 -27.90 2.98 21.83
CA THR A 65 -27.89 1.65 21.24
C THR A 65 -26.48 1.29 20.72
N LEU A 66 -26.19 -0.01 20.57
CA LEU A 66 -24.91 -0.47 20.00
C LEU A 66 -24.63 0.18 18.62
N THR A 67 -25.67 0.39 17.82
CA THR A 67 -25.56 1.01 16.49
C THR A 67 -25.15 2.48 16.58
N GLU A 68 -25.74 3.25 17.50
CA GLU A 68 -25.39 4.66 17.73
C GLU A 68 -23.96 4.79 18.25
N MET A 69 -23.54 3.89 19.15
CA MET A 69 -22.16 3.81 19.62
C MET A 69 -21.17 3.54 18.47
N TRP A 70 -21.48 2.61 17.56
CA TRP A 70 -20.63 2.35 16.40
C TRP A 70 -20.59 3.52 15.42
N LEU A 71 -21.69 4.23 15.22
CA LEU A 71 -21.75 5.45 14.40
C LEU A 71 -20.88 6.57 15.00
N GLU A 72 -20.98 6.81 16.30
CA GLU A 72 -20.17 7.83 16.99
C GLU A 72 -18.67 7.48 16.98
N ILE A 73 -18.32 6.20 17.11
CA ILE A 73 -16.94 5.72 16.93
C ILE A 73 -16.47 5.92 15.48
N ALA A 74 -17.31 5.63 14.48
CA ALA A 74 -16.97 5.84 13.07
C ALA A 74 -16.78 7.33 12.74
N GLU A 75 -17.62 8.20 13.29
CA GLU A 75 -17.53 9.65 13.13
C GLU A 75 -16.28 10.22 13.79
N SER A 76 -16.01 9.86 15.04
CA SER A 76 -14.82 10.33 15.79
C SER A 76 -13.50 9.81 15.22
N SER A 77 -13.49 8.62 14.59
CA SER A 77 -12.31 8.08 13.89
C SER A 77 -12.07 8.68 12.49
N GLY A 78 -12.92 9.63 12.07
CA GLY A 78 -12.80 10.29 10.76
C GLY A 78 -13.30 9.44 9.59
N TYR A 79 -14.12 8.42 9.86
CA TYR A 79 -14.86 7.63 8.87
C TYR A 79 -16.34 8.01 8.80
N GLY A 80 -16.71 9.15 9.38
CA GLY A 80 -18.07 9.71 9.35
C GLY A 80 -18.51 10.23 7.99
N SER A 81 -19.63 10.93 7.97
CA SER A 81 -20.24 11.50 6.76
C SER A 81 -19.51 12.74 6.19
N ASN A 82 -18.42 13.19 6.82
CA ASN A 82 -17.74 14.43 6.44
C ASN A 82 -16.99 14.30 5.09
N PRO A 83 -17.41 15.03 4.03
CA PRO A 83 -16.80 14.94 2.72
C PRO A 83 -15.33 15.39 2.68
N TRP A 84 -14.90 16.31 3.55
CA TRP A 84 -13.52 16.79 3.57
C TRP A 84 -12.52 15.75 4.06
N VAL A 85 -12.92 14.96 5.06
CA VAL A 85 -12.08 13.86 5.55
C VAL A 85 -11.96 12.80 4.47
N TRP A 86 -13.05 12.44 3.78
CA TRP A 86 -13.02 11.52 2.65
C TRP A 86 -12.10 12.00 1.52
N LEU A 87 -12.17 13.27 1.15
CA LEU A 87 -11.26 13.85 0.16
C LEU A 87 -9.80 13.75 0.64
N GLY A 88 -9.52 14.05 1.91
CA GLY A 88 -8.20 13.87 2.49
C GLY A 88 -7.71 12.43 2.44
N ARG A 89 -8.58 11.44 2.70
CA ARG A 89 -8.26 10.01 2.56
C ARG A 89 -7.93 9.64 1.12
N LEU A 90 -8.70 10.12 0.14
CA LEU A 90 -8.44 9.87 -1.28
C LEU A 90 -7.10 10.47 -1.73
N VAL A 91 -6.81 11.71 -1.34
CA VAL A 91 -5.53 12.37 -1.64
C VAL A 91 -4.37 11.61 -0.99
N THR A 92 -4.54 11.18 0.26
CA THR A 92 -3.53 10.40 0.99
C THR A 92 -3.26 9.06 0.33
N LEU A 93 -4.31 8.33 -0.04
CA LEU A 93 -4.21 7.06 -0.75
C LEU A 93 -3.43 7.27 -2.05
N LEU A 94 -3.76 8.28 -2.84
CA LEU A 94 -3.08 8.59 -4.09
C LEU A 94 -1.59 8.91 -3.86
N LEU A 95 -1.27 9.78 -2.90
CA LEU A 95 0.11 10.17 -2.59
C LEU A 95 0.94 8.99 -2.07
N VAL A 96 0.37 8.14 -1.22
CA VAL A 96 1.04 6.94 -0.71
C VAL A 96 1.33 5.96 -1.85
N GLN A 97 0.36 5.71 -2.74
CA GLN A 97 0.61 4.79 -3.87
C GLN A 97 1.67 5.33 -4.83
N LEU A 98 1.71 6.65 -5.06
CA LEU A 98 2.79 7.27 -5.83
C LEU A 98 4.15 7.13 -5.12
N ALA A 99 4.21 7.29 -3.80
CA ALA A 99 5.43 7.12 -3.01
C ALA A 99 5.94 5.69 -3.05
N THR A 100 5.04 4.70 -2.90
CA THR A 100 5.38 3.27 -3.00
C THR A 100 5.92 2.93 -4.39
N ALA A 101 5.32 3.50 -5.44
CA ALA A 101 5.82 3.38 -6.81
C ALA A 101 7.24 3.94 -6.95
N ALA A 102 7.44 5.17 -6.44
CA ALA A 102 8.70 5.88 -6.52
C ALA A 102 9.80 5.18 -5.75
N MET A 103 9.48 4.65 -4.57
CA MET A 103 10.41 3.88 -3.76
C MET A 103 10.81 2.58 -4.45
N THR A 104 9.83 1.83 -4.98
CA THR A 104 10.09 0.56 -5.68
C THR A 104 11.03 0.78 -6.87
N LYS A 105 10.75 1.82 -7.65
CA LYS A 105 11.60 2.20 -8.77
C LYS A 105 12.98 2.66 -8.33
N ALA A 106 13.04 3.50 -7.30
CA ALA A 106 14.30 4.04 -6.80
C ALA A 106 15.23 2.92 -6.32
N VAL A 107 14.69 1.93 -5.62
CA VAL A 107 15.41 0.71 -5.24
C VAL A 107 15.89 -0.04 -6.48
N ALA A 108 15.03 -0.25 -7.48
CA ALA A 108 15.39 -0.97 -8.69
C ALA A 108 16.50 -0.30 -9.51
N GLU A 109 16.45 1.02 -9.77
CA GLU A 109 17.55 1.65 -10.53
C GLU A 109 18.84 1.74 -9.70
N ASN A 110 18.77 1.76 -8.37
CA ASN A 110 19.96 1.65 -7.51
C ASN A 110 20.63 0.27 -7.65
N TYR A 111 19.82 -0.80 -7.67
CA TYR A 111 20.33 -2.14 -7.99
C TYR A 111 20.94 -2.20 -9.40
N LEU A 112 20.48 -1.38 -10.34
CA LEU A 112 21.07 -1.25 -11.69
C LEU A 112 22.27 -0.29 -11.74
N GLY A 113 22.72 0.27 -10.61
CA GLY A 113 23.87 1.17 -10.52
C GLY A 113 23.61 2.60 -11.01
N ARG A 114 22.35 2.99 -11.21
CA ARG A 114 21.99 4.34 -11.65
C ARG A 114 21.77 5.26 -10.44
N LYS A 115 22.35 6.45 -10.46
CA LYS A 115 22.06 7.51 -9.47
C LYS A 115 20.76 8.19 -9.88
N ILE A 116 19.80 8.28 -8.97
CA ILE A 116 18.46 8.81 -9.25
C ILE A 116 18.23 10.02 -8.36
N GLY A 117 17.79 11.14 -8.93
CA GLY A 117 17.31 12.29 -8.17
C GLY A 117 15.90 12.08 -7.62
N LEU A 118 15.55 12.85 -6.58
CA LEU A 118 14.23 12.84 -5.94
C LEU A 118 13.09 13.07 -6.96
N LEU A 119 13.23 14.13 -7.78
CA LEU A 119 12.25 14.54 -8.78
C LEU A 119 12.22 13.58 -9.99
N ASP A 120 13.34 12.96 -10.33
CA ASP A 120 13.44 12.01 -11.44
C ASP A 120 12.65 10.73 -11.16
N ALA A 121 12.61 10.32 -9.89
CA ALA A 121 11.79 9.20 -9.45
C ALA A 121 10.30 9.50 -9.71
N TYR A 122 9.79 10.65 -9.28
CA TYR A 122 8.39 11.06 -9.45
C TYR A 122 8.00 11.35 -10.91
N ARG A 123 8.85 12.05 -11.68
CA ARG A 123 8.54 12.46 -13.05
C ARG A 123 8.28 11.26 -13.97
N LYS A 124 9.01 10.16 -13.76
CA LYS A 124 8.87 8.95 -14.57
C LYS A 124 7.71 8.04 -14.15
N ILE A 125 6.87 8.43 -13.19
CA ILE A 125 5.78 7.61 -12.64
C ILE A 125 4.39 7.97 -13.20
N GLY A 126 4.25 9.09 -13.92
CA GLY A 126 2.94 9.63 -14.31
C GLY A 126 1.94 8.60 -14.88
N ARG A 127 2.37 7.71 -15.79
CA ARG A 127 1.49 6.70 -16.40
C ARG A 127 1.35 5.40 -15.58
N SER A 128 2.39 4.99 -14.85
CA SER A 128 2.35 3.82 -13.97
C SER A 128 1.57 4.07 -12.68
N GLY A 129 1.57 5.31 -12.18
CA GLY A 129 0.84 5.72 -10.98
C GLY A 129 -0.66 5.51 -11.11
N PHE A 130 -1.24 5.82 -12.27
CA PHE A 130 -2.65 5.55 -12.54
C PHE A 130 -2.96 4.05 -12.57
N THR A 131 -2.06 3.24 -13.15
CA THR A 131 -2.21 1.78 -13.17
C THR A 131 -2.15 1.17 -11.78
N LEU A 132 -1.28 1.70 -10.90
CA LEU A 132 -1.21 1.31 -9.49
C LEU A 132 -2.47 1.71 -8.71
N LEU A 133 -2.97 2.91 -8.94
CA LEU A 133 -4.20 3.38 -8.31
C LEU A 133 -5.38 2.49 -8.71
N LEU A 134 -5.49 2.15 -10.00
CA LEU A 134 -6.50 1.22 -10.51
C LEU A 134 -6.34 -0.19 -9.91
N ALA A 135 -5.11 -0.70 -9.81
CA ALA A 135 -4.83 -2.01 -9.21
C ALA A 135 -5.20 -2.05 -7.72
N THR A 136 -4.93 -0.98 -7.00
CA THR A 136 -5.29 -0.82 -5.59
C THR A 136 -6.79 -0.75 -5.41
N PHE A 137 -7.48 0.01 -6.27
CA PHE A 137 -8.93 0.13 -6.26
C PHE A 137 -9.61 -1.21 -6.53
N ILE A 138 -9.14 -1.97 -7.54
CA ILE A 138 -9.61 -3.33 -7.81
C ILE A 138 -9.35 -4.26 -6.61
N GLY A 139 -8.18 -4.14 -5.97
CA GLY A 139 -7.85 -4.91 -4.76
C GLY A 139 -8.79 -4.60 -3.60
N ILE A 140 -9.11 -3.32 -3.35
CA ILE A 140 -10.06 -2.90 -2.32
C ILE A 140 -11.46 -3.43 -2.62
N LEU A 141 -11.93 -3.33 -3.87
CA LEU A 141 -13.22 -3.89 -4.29
C LEU A 141 -13.28 -5.41 -4.08
N PHE A 142 -12.18 -6.12 -4.35
CA PHE A 142 -12.12 -7.56 -4.12
C PHE A 142 -12.17 -7.92 -2.62
N VAL A 143 -11.49 -7.15 -1.76
CA VAL A 143 -11.56 -7.32 -0.31
C VAL A 143 -12.97 -7.01 0.21
N LEU A 144 -13.63 -5.97 -0.30
CA LEU A 144 -15.03 -5.65 0.02
C LEU A 144 -15.97 -6.78 -0.40
N PHE A 145 -15.78 -7.33 -1.61
CA PHE A 145 -16.55 -8.48 -2.09
C PHE A 145 -16.39 -9.69 -1.16
N LEU A 146 -15.15 -9.98 -0.73
CA LEU A 146 -14.88 -11.04 0.24
C LEU A 146 -15.52 -10.76 1.60
N ALA A 147 -15.51 -9.51 2.07
CA ALA A 147 -16.14 -9.12 3.33
C ALA A 147 -17.67 -9.26 3.27
N ILE A 148 -18.30 -8.84 2.16
CA ILE A 148 -19.75 -9.03 1.95
C ILE A 148 -20.08 -10.53 1.89
N TRP A 149 -19.27 -11.32 1.17
CA TRP A 149 -19.41 -12.77 1.11
C TRP A 149 -19.30 -13.42 2.51
N TRP A 150 -18.43 -12.87 3.36
CA TRP A 150 -18.25 -13.30 4.75
C TRP A 150 -19.50 -13.10 5.60
N VAL A 151 -20.24 -12.00 5.39
CA VAL A 151 -21.50 -11.69 6.09
C VAL A 151 -22.63 -12.64 5.66
N ILE A 152 -22.67 -13.03 4.39
CA ILE A 152 -23.73 -13.89 3.83
C ILE A 152 -23.56 -15.36 4.26
N VAL A 153 -22.32 -15.85 4.44
CA VAL A 153 -22.04 -17.25 4.81
C VAL A 153 -21.16 -17.32 6.09
N PRO A 154 -21.75 -17.09 7.28
CA PRO A 154 -21.00 -16.99 8.54
C PRO A 154 -20.23 -18.27 8.91
N CYS A 155 -20.80 -19.44 8.58
CA CYS A 155 -20.29 -20.74 8.97
C CYS A 155 -19.01 -21.18 8.23
N LEU A 156 -18.84 -20.78 6.96
CA LEU A 156 -17.61 -21.02 6.19
C LEU A 156 -16.60 -19.88 6.34
N GLY A 157 -17.10 -18.67 6.55
CA GLY A 157 -16.29 -17.46 6.64
C GLY A 157 -15.39 -17.43 7.87
N TRP A 158 -15.89 -17.77 9.06
CA TRP A 158 -15.15 -17.51 10.31
C TRP A 158 -13.79 -18.23 10.40
N LEU A 159 -13.70 -19.46 9.88
CA LEU A 159 -12.47 -20.25 9.95
C LEU A 159 -11.48 -19.94 8.80
N THR A 160 -11.99 -19.66 7.59
CA THR A 160 -11.15 -19.56 6.38
C THR A 160 -11.07 -18.15 5.79
N GLY A 161 -12.12 -17.34 5.95
CA GLY A 161 -12.23 -16.01 5.35
C GLY A 161 -11.29 -14.99 5.97
N LEU A 162 -11.17 -14.96 7.30
CA LEU A 162 -10.32 -13.99 8.00
C LEU A 162 -8.84 -14.20 7.65
N GLY A 163 -8.38 -15.47 7.65
CA GLY A 163 -7.03 -15.83 7.21
C GLY A 163 -6.77 -15.47 5.74
N MET A 164 -7.76 -15.65 4.86
CA MET A 164 -7.61 -15.33 3.44
C MET A 164 -7.55 -13.81 3.18
N ILE A 165 -8.36 -13.02 3.90
CA ILE A 165 -8.29 -11.54 3.84
C ILE A 165 -6.94 -11.05 4.36
N PHE A 166 -6.49 -11.53 5.51
CA PHE A 166 -5.17 -11.16 6.05
C PHE A 166 -4.05 -11.52 5.09
N PHE A 167 -4.09 -12.72 4.51
CA PHE A 167 -3.12 -13.15 3.51
C PHE A 167 -3.12 -12.23 2.28
N PHE A 168 -4.29 -11.91 1.75
CA PHE A 168 -4.42 -11.06 0.57
C PHE A 168 -3.91 -9.64 0.85
N VAL A 169 -4.30 -9.05 1.98
CA VAL A 169 -3.93 -7.68 2.35
C VAL A 169 -2.45 -7.56 2.71
N LEU A 170 -1.90 -8.52 3.47
CA LEU A 170 -0.52 -8.44 3.95
C LEU A 170 0.52 -8.98 2.96
N VAL A 171 0.15 -9.89 2.07
CA VAL A 171 1.11 -10.54 1.16
C VAL A 171 0.88 -10.14 -0.29
N VAL A 172 -0.36 -10.16 -0.77
CA VAL A 172 -0.64 -9.97 -2.20
C VAL A 172 -0.62 -8.49 -2.57
N LEU A 173 -1.33 -7.63 -1.82
CA LEU A 173 -1.41 -6.19 -2.12
C LEU A 173 -0.02 -5.51 -2.16
N PRO A 174 0.92 -5.77 -1.23
CA PRO A 174 2.24 -5.14 -1.28
C PRO A 174 3.07 -5.58 -2.50
N LEU A 175 2.81 -6.78 -3.04
CA LEU A 175 3.49 -7.29 -4.23
C LEU A 175 2.93 -6.71 -5.55
N VAL A 176 1.72 -6.16 -5.54
CA VAL A 176 1.15 -5.51 -6.73
C VAL A 176 1.99 -4.30 -7.13
N ALA A 177 2.45 -3.51 -6.16
CA ALA A 177 3.27 -2.33 -6.42
C ALA A 177 4.55 -2.62 -7.22
N PRO A 178 5.44 -3.54 -6.80
CA PRO A 178 6.61 -3.92 -7.59
C PRO A 178 6.25 -4.55 -8.93
N VAL A 179 5.18 -5.35 -9.02
CA VAL A 179 4.78 -5.98 -10.29
C VAL A 179 4.34 -4.93 -11.31
N VAL A 180 3.49 -3.98 -10.94
CA VAL A 180 3.05 -2.92 -11.87
C VAL A 180 4.21 -2.03 -12.29
N VAL A 181 5.09 -1.66 -11.34
CA VAL A 181 6.21 -0.74 -11.63
C VAL A 181 7.31 -1.40 -12.45
N LEU A 182 7.67 -2.64 -12.13
CA LEU A 182 8.80 -3.33 -12.74
C LEU A 182 8.40 -4.14 -13.97
N GLU A 183 7.24 -4.79 -13.95
CA GLU A 183 6.76 -5.61 -15.08
C GLU A 183 5.84 -4.84 -16.05
N GLN A 184 5.53 -3.56 -15.77
CA GLN A 184 4.66 -2.69 -16.58
C GLN A 184 3.32 -3.33 -16.99
N ARG A 185 2.76 -4.17 -16.11
CA ARG A 185 1.51 -4.90 -16.36
C ARG A 185 0.28 -4.08 -16.01
N SER A 186 -0.84 -4.42 -16.66
CA SER A 186 -2.15 -3.88 -16.34
C SER A 186 -2.58 -4.28 -14.92
N ALA A 187 -3.50 -3.52 -14.33
CA ALA A 187 -3.93 -3.69 -12.94
C ALA A 187 -4.40 -5.11 -12.58
N ALA A 188 -5.23 -5.72 -13.44
CA ALA A 188 -5.75 -7.07 -13.24
C ALA A 188 -4.66 -8.15 -13.42
N GLU A 189 -3.80 -7.99 -14.43
CA GLU A 189 -2.68 -8.91 -14.65
C GLU A 189 -1.67 -8.84 -13.52
N ALA A 190 -1.40 -7.64 -12.98
CA ALA A 190 -0.51 -7.46 -11.86
C ALA A 190 -1.05 -8.14 -10.59
N LEU A 191 -2.37 -8.11 -10.37
CA LEU A 191 -2.99 -8.81 -9.25
C LEU A 191 -2.90 -10.33 -9.40
N GLN A 192 -3.21 -10.86 -10.59
CA GLN A 192 -3.07 -12.29 -10.88
C GLN A 192 -1.61 -12.75 -10.76
N ARG A 193 -0.67 -11.92 -11.22
CA ARG A 193 0.76 -12.17 -11.11
C ARG A 193 1.23 -12.15 -9.66
N ALA A 194 0.84 -11.15 -8.88
CA ALA A 194 1.14 -11.06 -7.44
C ALA A 194 0.58 -12.27 -6.69
N TRP A 195 -0.64 -12.71 -7.01
CA TRP A 195 -1.25 -13.92 -6.46
C TRP A 195 -0.44 -15.18 -6.81
N ASN A 196 -0.02 -15.33 -8.06
CA ASN A 196 0.82 -16.44 -8.50
C ASN A 196 2.18 -16.46 -7.80
N LEU A 197 2.80 -15.29 -7.57
CA LEU A 197 4.05 -15.16 -6.83
C LEU A 197 3.86 -15.55 -5.36
N ALA A 198 2.80 -15.05 -4.72
CA ALA A 198 2.49 -15.35 -3.33
C ALA A 198 2.21 -16.85 -3.13
N ARG A 199 1.44 -17.47 -4.01
CA ARG A 199 1.13 -18.91 -3.95
C ARG A 199 2.35 -19.79 -4.17
N ARG A 200 3.22 -19.46 -5.13
CA ARG A 200 4.37 -20.30 -5.49
C ARG A 200 5.50 -20.26 -4.46
N ARG A 201 5.71 -19.13 -3.78
CA ARG A 201 6.88 -18.94 -2.89
C ARG A 201 6.63 -19.27 -1.42
N LEU A 202 5.37 -19.36 -1.00
CA LEU A 202 4.99 -19.81 0.35
C LEU A 202 5.36 -21.27 0.64
N TRP A 203 5.57 -22.08 -0.41
CA TRP A 203 5.75 -23.53 -0.31
C TRP A 203 7.20 -24.01 -0.57
N TRP A 204 8.19 -23.11 -0.62
CA TRP A 204 9.61 -23.48 -0.81
C TRP A 204 10.45 -23.28 0.47
N LEU A 205 9.86 -23.59 1.63
CA LEU A 205 10.57 -23.74 2.91
C LEU A 205 10.66 -25.22 3.35
N VAL A 206 10.68 -26.14 2.39
CA VAL A 206 11.23 -27.49 2.52
C VAL A 206 11.99 -27.82 1.23
#